data_AF-A0A4P6P6F5-F1
#
_entry.id   AF-A0A4P6P6F5-F1
#
_cell.length_a   1.000
_cell.length_b   1.000
_cell.length_c   1.000
_cell.angle_alpha   90.00
_cell.angle_beta   90.00
_cell.angle_gamma   90.00
#
_symmetry.space_group_name_H-M   'P 1'
#
loop_
_entity.id
_entity.type
_entity.pdbx_description
1 polymer ?
#
loop_
_entity_poly.entity_id
_entity_poly.type
_entity_poly.pdbx_seq_one_letter_code
_entity_poly.pdbx_strand_id
1 'polypeptide(L)'
;MKLKASILALATLFTTMSNSHAAKVKVATFNVSMEALNYVEHQRGEPVSVSENTLTQALNSQHPQIANIAEIIQRVRPDIILLNEFDNQDNSANNQHRNLRQFINDYLNKSQNKQAPINYPYFYQGTVNTGVNSGYDLDGNGKQGQLPGDGFGYGHFSGHFGMAILSKYPIQESKIRSFQYFKWQDMPGALKPINPENNSAWFSDKAWQNMRLSSKSHWDVPIKVNDVTLHILASHPTPPVFDGPEDRNGKRNHDEIRFWHDYISDKKASYIYDDKGSFGGLNNNTRFVILGDLNASNVDGDALTGGINNLLNHPKIQDAKPISQGGQQHSPDNPNAAQHTAVWRMRADYVLPSKFGLTVTNSGVFWPAVTDENYRLIKDRKASSDHRLVWLELETNN
;
A
#
# COMPACT_ATOMS: atom_id res chain seq x y z
N MET A 1 23.18 -59.46 -51.39
CA MET A 1 23.06 -58.03 -51.02
C MET A 1 21.60 -57.70 -50.76
N LYS A 2 21.20 -57.51 -49.50
CA LYS A 2 19.84 -57.09 -49.12
C LYS A 2 19.88 -55.58 -48.82
N LEU A 3 19.23 -54.75 -49.64
CA LEU A 3 19.03 -53.33 -49.37
C LEU A 3 17.95 -53.17 -48.28
N LYS A 4 18.30 -52.57 -47.14
CA LYS A 4 17.33 -52.06 -46.16
C LYS A 4 16.96 -50.63 -46.56
N ALA A 5 15.69 -50.38 -46.82
CA ALA A 5 15.15 -49.03 -46.97
C ALA A 5 14.83 -48.47 -45.58
N SER A 6 15.49 -47.37 -45.21
CA SER A 6 15.19 -46.62 -43.99
C SER A 6 14.09 -45.61 -44.28
N ILE A 7 12.95 -45.75 -43.62
CA ILE A 7 11.85 -44.76 -43.64
C ILE A 7 12.17 -43.71 -42.57
N LEU A 8 12.44 -42.48 -43.01
CA LEU A 8 12.63 -41.33 -42.14
C LEU A 8 11.25 -40.75 -41.81
N ALA A 9 10.76 -40.97 -40.58
CA ALA A 9 9.53 -40.36 -40.09
C ALA A 9 9.80 -38.88 -39.75
N LEU A 10 9.23 -37.97 -40.55
CA LEU A 10 9.27 -36.54 -40.29
C LEU A 10 8.24 -36.22 -39.20
N ALA A 11 8.68 -36.05 -37.96
CA ALA A 11 7.84 -35.59 -36.87
C ALA A 11 7.66 -34.06 -36.98
N THR A 12 6.53 -33.62 -37.53
CA THR A 12 6.10 -32.22 -37.47
C THR A 12 5.69 -31.88 -36.04
N LEU A 13 6.56 -31.18 -35.30
CA LEU A 13 6.18 -30.50 -34.06
C LEU A 13 5.21 -29.36 -34.41
N PHE A 14 3.94 -29.54 -34.06
CA PHE A 14 3.00 -28.42 -33.97
C PHE A 14 3.31 -27.64 -32.71
N THR A 15 4.05 -26.54 -32.83
CA THR A 15 4.10 -25.51 -31.79
C THR A 15 2.75 -24.80 -31.80
N THR A 16 1.86 -25.16 -30.87
CA THR A 16 0.67 -24.35 -30.60
C THR A 16 1.13 -23.01 -30.05
N MET A 17 1.13 -21.97 -30.89
CA MET A 17 1.25 -20.61 -30.39
C MET A 17 0.02 -20.33 -29.52
N SER A 18 0.23 -20.31 -28.21
CA SER A 18 -0.74 -19.74 -27.28
C SER A 18 -0.89 -18.26 -27.65
N ASN A 19 -2.02 -17.89 -28.24
CA ASN A 19 -2.44 -16.50 -28.29
C ASN A 19 -2.76 -16.11 -26.84
N SER A 20 -1.76 -15.58 -26.13
CA SER A 20 -1.98 -14.94 -24.84
C SER A 20 -2.97 -13.78 -25.08
N HIS A 21 -4.19 -13.99 -24.64
CA HIS A 21 -5.22 -12.96 -24.70
C HIS A 21 -4.88 -11.88 -23.68
N ALA A 22 -4.99 -10.62 -24.10
CA ALA A 22 -4.82 -9.49 -23.22
C ALA A 22 -5.79 -9.61 -22.04
N ALA A 23 -5.25 -9.64 -20.82
CA ALA A 23 -6.04 -9.68 -19.60
C ALA A 23 -6.44 -8.26 -19.22
N LYS A 24 -7.73 -8.04 -18.97
CA LYS A 24 -8.20 -6.83 -18.30
C LYS A 24 -8.19 -7.07 -16.80
N VAL A 25 -7.53 -6.18 -16.06
CA VAL A 25 -7.41 -6.27 -14.60
C VAL A 25 -7.67 -4.89 -13.99
N LYS A 26 -8.59 -4.83 -13.03
CA LYS A 26 -8.83 -3.62 -12.21
C LYS A 26 -8.01 -3.70 -10.94
N VAL A 27 -7.10 -2.75 -10.75
CA VAL A 27 -6.23 -2.67 -9.59
C VAL A 27 -6.58 -1.42 -8.78
N ALA A 28 -6.64 -1.54 -7.46
CA ALA A 28 -7.02 -0.45 -6.57
C ALA A 28 -6.17 -0.38 -5.30
N THR A 29 -6.18 0.78 -4.67
CA THR A 29 -5.73 0.97 -3.27
C THR A 29 -6.83 1.68 -2.49
N PHE A 30 -6.98 1.34 -1.22
CA PHE A 30 -7.93 1.98 -0.32
C PHE A 30 -7.39 1.95 1.11
N ASN A 31 -7.07 3.11 1.67
CA ASN A 31 -6.99 3.25 3.12
C ASN A 31 -8.42 3.10 3.68
N VAL A 32 -8.65 2.02 4.42
CA VAL A 32 -9.98 1.64 4.90
C VAL A 32 -10.28 2.16 6.30
N SER A 33 -9.32 2.83 6.96
CA SER A 33 -9.46 3.29 8.35
C SER A 33 -10.03 2.21 9.28
N MET A 34 -9.66 0.95 9.05
CA MET A 34 -10.03 -0.21 9.87
C MET A 34 -8.96 -0.46 10.94
N GLU A 35 -8.53 0.63 11.57
CA GLU A 35 -7.55 0.68 12.64
C GLU A 35 -8.22 0.97 13.98
N ALA A 36 -7.59 0.59 15.09
CA ALA A 36 -8.22 0.51 16.39
C ALA A 36 -8.72 1.86 16.93
N LEU A 37 -8.02 2.97 16.65
CA LEU A 37 -8.42 4.30 17.10
C LEU A 37 -9.74 4.76 16.46
N ASN A 38 -10.12 4.19 15.31
CA ASN A 38 -11.38 4.52 14.65
C ASN A 38 -12.62 3.94 15.36
N TYR A 39 -12.43 2.94 16.23
CA TYR A 39 -13.53 2.25 16.92
C TYR A 39 -13.62 2.56 18.41
N VAL A 40 -12.79 3.49 18.91
CA VAL A 40 -12.86 3.97 20.29
C VAL A 40 -12.97 5.49 20.31
N GLU A 41 -13.80 5.99 21.22
CA GLU A 41 -13.83 7.43 21.47
C GLU A 41 -12.53 7.85 22.15
N HIS A 42 -11.88 8.86 21.58
CA HIS A 42 -10.68 9.44 22.14
C HIS A 42 -10.60 10.91 21.75
N GLN A 43 -9.88 11.68 22.56
CA GLN A 43 -9.54 13.07 22.27
C GLN A 43 -8.07 13.15 21.92
N ARG A 44 -7.72 14.01 20.96
CA ARG A 44 -6.34 14.22 20.55
C ARG A 44 -5.54 14.74 21.76
N GLY A 45 -4.42 14.08 22.06
CA GLY A 45 -3.54 14.43 23.18
C GLY A 45 -3.83 13.70 24.48
N GLU A 46 -4.96 13.01 24.58
CA GLU A 46 -5.28 12.18 25.75
C GLU A 46 -4.76 10.74 25.58
N PRO A 47 -4.37 10.06 26.67
CA PRO A 47 -4.08 8.64 26.63
C PRO A 47 -5.28 7.85 26.10
N VAL A 48 -5.03 7.00 25.11
CA VAL A 48 -6.03 6.11 24.53
C VAL A 48 -5.66 4.66 24.80
N SER A 49 -6.63 3.86 25.22
CA SER A 49 -6.48 2.43 25.41
C SER A 49 -7.12 1.70 24.24
N VAL A 50 -6.27 1.21 23.34
CA VAL A 50 -6.65 0.31 22.24
C VAL A 50 -5.83 -0.96 22.31
N SER A 51 -6.33 -2.03 21.69
CA SER A 51 -5.64 -3.31 21.63
C SER A 51 -5.77 -3.93 20.24
N GLU A 52 -4.97 -4.95 20.01
CA GLU A 52 -5.01 -5.79 18.82
C GLU A 52 -6.37 -6.48 18.57
N ASN A 53 -7.25 -6.51 19.59
CA ASN A 53 -8.59 -7.08 19.50
C ASN A 53 -9.68 -6.07 19.13
N THR A 54 -9.36 -4.77 19.06
CA THR A 54 -10.36 -3.71 18.81
C THR A 54 -11.04 -3.88 17.45
N LEU A 55 -10.29 -4.10 16.37
CA LEU A 55 -10.87 -4.37 15.04
C LEU A 55 -11.75 -5.63 15.04
N THR A 56 -11.38 -6.66 15.81
CA THR A 56 -12.12 -7.91 15.92
C THR A 56 -13.49 -7.69 16.54
N GLN A 57 -13.54 -6.85 17.58
CA GLN A 57 -14.80 -6.45 18.22
C GLN A 57 -15.69 -5.66 17.25
N ALA A 58 -15.10 -4.75 16.46
CA ALA A 58 -15.83 -4.00 15.43
C ALA A 58 -16.37 -4.91 14.30
N LEU A 59 -15.58 -5.89 13.84
CA LEU A 59 -16.02 -6.86 12.85
C LEU A 59 -17.20 -7.71 13.37
N ASN A 60 -17.12 -8.15 14.63
CA ASN A 60 -18.16 -8.94 15.29
C ASN A 60 -19.46 -8.16 15.52
N SER A 61 -19.39 -6.83 15.66
CA SER A 61 -20.57 -5.99 15.92
C SER A 61 -21.35 -5.61 14.65
N GLN A 62 -20.96 -6.11 13.47
CA GLN A 62 -21.55 -5.72 12.19
C GLN A 62 -21.47 -4.20 11.95
N HIS A 63 -20.31 -3.61 12.26
CA HIS A 63 -20.13 -2.17 12.33
C HIS A 63 -20.49 -1.48 10.99
N PRO A 64 -21.35 -0.44 10.98
CA PRO A 64 -21.84 0.20 9.74
C PRO A 64 -20.74 0.76 8.84
N GLN A 65 -19.67 1.29 9.43
CA GLN A 65 -18.50 1.79 8.68
C GLN A 65 -17.84 0.68 7.85
N ILE A 66 -17.69 -0.52 8.42
CA ILE A 66 -17.09 -1.68 7.73
C ILE A 66 -18.03 -2.18 6.62
N ALA A 67 -19.35 -2.17 6.86
CA ALA A 67 -20.35 -2.48 5.84
C ALA A 67 -20.32 -1.50 4.66
N ASN A 68 -20.17 -0.20 4.93
CA ASN A 68 -20.03 0.81 3.89
C ASN A 68 -18.71 0.65 3.10
N ILE A 69 -17.60 0.32 3.75
CA ILE A 69 -16.33 0.01 3.07
C ILE A 69 -16.50 -1.18 2.12
N ALA A 70 -17.14 -2.25 2.60
CA ALA A 70 -17.44 -3.40 1.76
C ALA A 70 -18.39 -3.05 0.60
N GLU A 71 -19.39 -2.19 0.82
CA GLU A 71 -20.26 -1.66 -0.24
C GLU A 71 -19.45 -0.91 -1.31
N ILE A 72 -18.53 -0.03 -0.92
CA ILE A 72 -17.65 0.69 -1.85
C ILE A 72 -16.85 -0.30 -2.70
N ILE A 73 -16.23 -1.31 -2.07
CA ILE A 73 -15.45 -2.33 -2.78
C ILE A 73 -16.35 -3.15 -3.73
N GLN A 74 -17.59 -3.47 -3.33
CA GLN A 74 -18.55 -4.20 -4.18
C GLN A 74 -19.09 -3.38 -5.36
N ARG A 75 -19.07 -2.04 -5.26
CA ARG A 75 -19.41 -1.13 -6.36
C ARG A 75 -18.26 -0.95 -7.34
N VAL A 76 -17.05 -0.74 -6.83
CA VAL A 76 -15.85 -0.54 -7.69
C VAL A 76 -15.39 -1.83 -8.34
N ARG A 77 -15.53 -2.95 -7.62
CA ARG A 77 -15.19 -4.31 -8.04
C ARG A 77 -13.73 -4.52 -8.49
N PRO A 78 -12.71 -4.08 -7.73
CA PRO A 78 -11.34 -4.36 -8.11
C PRO A 78 -11.07 -5.87 -8.16
N ASP A 79 -10.13 -6.27 -9.00
CA ASP A 79 -9.64 -7.65 -9.06
C ASP A 79 -8.47 -7.86 -8.10
N ILE A 80 -7.68 -6.80 -7.88
CA ILE A 80 -6.60 -6.74 -6.91
C ILE A 80 -6.76 -5.43 -6.14
N ILE A 81 -6.76 -5.46 -4.81
CA ILE A 81 -6.84 -4.27 -3.97
C ILE A 81 -5.87 -4.34 -2.80
N LEU A 82 -5.13 -3.26 -2.58
CA LEU A 82 -4.40 -3.01 -1.34
C LEU A 82 -5.32 -2.27 -0.35
N LEU A 83 -5.42 -2.80 0.86
CA LEU A 83 -6.08 -2.20 2.01
C LEU A 83 -5.00 -1.62 2.93
N ASN A 84 -5.00 -0.30 3.12
CA ASN A 84 -4.18 0.38 4.12
C ASN A 84 -4.99 0.61 5.40
N GLU A 85 -4.33 0.72 6.56
CA GLU A 85 -4.97 0.81 7.88
C GLU A 85 -5.95 -0.33 8.15
N PHE A 86 -5.52 -1.54 7.84
CA PHE A 86 -6.21 -2.76 8.25
C PHE A 86 -5.41 -3.40 9.38
N ASP A 87 -5.86 -3.23 10.62
CA ASP A 87 -5.13 -3.74 11.78
C ASP A 87 -4.87 -5.24 11.69
N ASN A 88 -3.65 -5.60 12.08
CA ASN A 88 -3.25 -6.97 12.30
C ASN A 88 -3.34 -7.28 13.81
N GLN A 89 -4.04 -8.37 14.16
CA GLN A 89 -4.26 -8.79 15.55
C GLN A 89 -2.99 -9.30 16.25
N ASP A 90 -2.00 -9.73 15.49
CA ASP A 90 -0.71 -10.14 16.01
C ASP A 90 0.24 -10.15 14.83
N ASN A 91 1.39 -9.51 14.96
CA ASN A 91 2.42 -9.44 13.94
C ASN A 91 3.21 -10.77 13.83
N SER A 92 2.52 -11.90 14.01
CA SER A 92 3.07 -13.25 13.94
C SER A 92 2.44 -14.04 12.80
N ALA A 93 3.21 -14.99 12.26
CA ALA A 93 2.75 -15.90 11.21
C ALA A 93 1.61 -16.83 11.67
N ASN A 94 1.29 -16.86 12.97
CA ASN A 94 0.33 -17.79 13.57
C ASN A 94 -1.07 -17.19 13.79
N ASN A 95 -1.27 -15.91 13.48
CA ASN A 95 -2.54 -15.21 13.68
C ASN A 95 -3.70 -15.70 12.77
N GLN A 96 -3.37 -16.54 11.77
CA GLN A 96 -4.27 -17.11 10.75
C GLN A 96 -5.08 -16.09 9.93
N HIS A 97 -4.71 -14.81 9.96
CA HIS A 97 -5.39 -13.70 9.27
C HIS A 97 -6.87 -13.58 9.63
N ARG A 98 -7.23 -13.82 10.90
CA ARG A 98 -8.63 -13.92 11.36
C ARG A 98 -9.48 -12.72 10.93
N ASN A 99 -9.06 -11.50 11.23
CA ASN A 99 -9.82 -10.29 10.89
C ASN A 99 -10.02 -10.13 9.39
N LEU A 100 -8.98 -10.41 8.60
CA LEU A 100 -9.05 -10.32 7.14
C LEU A 100 -10.01 -11.37 6.56
N ARG A 101 -9.92 -12.62 7.04
CA ARG A 101 -10.85 -13.70 6.66
C ARG A 101 -12.29 -13.37 7.05
N GLN A 102 -12.49 -12.81 8.24
CA GLN A 102 -13.81 -12.39 8.69
C GLN A 102 -14.36 -11.25 7.82
N PHE A 103 -13.55 -10.23 7.51
CA PHE A 103 -13.95 -9.17 6.59
C PHE A 103 -14.35 -9.73 5.20
N ILE A 104 -13.57 -10.66 4.65
CA ILE A 104 -13.90 -11.35 3.39
C ILE A 104 -15.22 -12.11 3.51
N ASN A 105 -15.38 -12.96 4.53
CA ASN A 105 -16.51 -13.87 4.64
C ASN A 105 -17.81 -13.18 5.04
N ASP A 106 -17.74 -12.23 5.97
CA ASP A 106 -18.91 -11.62 6.58
C ASP A 106 -19.35 -10.33 5.92
N TYR A 107 -18.46 -9.66 5.19
CA TYR A 107 -18.77 -8.38 4.54
C TYR A 107 -18.64 -8.44 3.02
N LEU A 108 -17.49 -8.86 2.47
CA LEU A 108 -17.28 -8.86 1.02
C LEU A 108 -18.07 -9.95 0.29
N ASN A 109 -18.17 -11.15 0.89
CA ASN A 109 -18.95 -12.28 0.36
C ASN A 109 -20.46 -12.18 0.63
N LYS A 110 -20.92 -11.12 1.30
CA LYS A 110 -22.35 -10.85 1.56
C LYS A 110 -22.77 -9.55 0.88
N SER A 111 -23.96 -9.51 0.32
CA SER A 111 -24.45 -8.31 -0.37
C SER A 111 -24.55 -7.13 0.60
N GLN A 112 -23.88 -6.02 0.30
CA GLN A 112 -24.07 -4.75 1.00
C GLN A 112 -24.95 -3.85 0.14
N ASN A 113 -26.06 -3.35 0.70
CA ASN A 113 -27.01 -2.48 -0.01
C ASN A 113 -27.33 -2.94 -1.45
N LYS A 114 -27.71 -4.23 -1.59
CA LYS A 114 -28.08 -4.89 -2.86
C LYS A 114 -26.94 -4.97 -3.90
N GLN A 115 -25.70 -4.63 -3.54
CA GLN A 115 -24.55 -4.84 -4.42
C GLN A 115 -24.22 -6.34 -4.48
N ALA A 116 -23.77 -6.80 -5.65
CA ALA A 116 -23.36 -8.19 -5.81
C ALA A 116 -22.13 -8.48 -4.93
N PRO A 117 -22.13 -9.58 -4.15
CA PRO A 117 -20.96 -10.03 -3.43
C PRO A 117 -19.69 -10.07 -4.29
N ILE A 118 -18.55 -9.91 -3.64
CA ILE A 118 -17.23 -9.99 -4.26
C ILE A 118 -16.33 -10.90 -3.42
N ASN A 119 -15.81 -11.95 -4.05
CA ASN A 119 -14.94 -12.91 -3.40
C ASN A 119 -13.49 -12.70 -3.81
N TYR A 120 -12.58 -12.74 -2.83
CA TYR A 120 -11.14 -12.73 -3.02
C TYR A 120 -10.54 -14.02 -2.46
N PRO A 121 -10.40 -15.07 -3.29
CA PRO A 121 -9.88 -16.36 -2.83
C PRO A 121 -8.41 -16.32 -2.42
N TYR A 122 -7.67 -15.29 -2.85
CA TYR A 122 -6.26 -15.11 -2.50
C TYR A 122 -6.08 -13.80 -1.76
N PHE A 123 -5.24 -13.82 -0.73
CA PHE A 123 -4.89 -12.62 0.01
C PHE A 123 -3.49 -12.75 0.60
N TYR A 124 -2.88 -11.61 0.92
CA TYR A 124 -1.61 -11.54 1.63
C TYR A 124 -1.70 -10.46 2.70
N GLN A 125 -1.34 -10.80 3.93
CA GLN A 125 -1.19 -9.87 5.04
C GLN A 125 0.15 -10.17 5.71
N GLY A 126 1.13 -9.31 5.46
CA GLY A 126 2.47 -9.42 6.02
C GLY A 126 2.61 -8.66 7.34
N THR A 127 3.81 -8.77 7.91
CA THR A 127 4.17 -8.04 9.12
C THR A 127 4.51 -6.57 8.82
N VAL A 128 4.21 -5.67 9.76
CA VAL A 128 4.46 -4.21 9.68
C VAL A 128 5.27 -3.70 10.88
N ASN A 129 5.92 -2.55 10.76
CA ASN A 129 6.76 -1.97 11.82
C ASN A 129 6.01 -1.10 12.83
N THR A 130 4.77 -0.72 12.53
CA THR A 130 3.91 0.06 13.42
C THR A 130 3.61 -0.70 14.72
N GLY A 131 3.88 -0.03 15.83
CA GLY A 131 3.73 -0.57 17.19
C GLY A 131 4.68 -1.70 17.56
N VAL A 132 5.66 -2.02 16.70
CA VAL A 132 6.80 -2.88 17.08
C VAL A 132 7.78 -2.04 17.87
N ASN A 133 7.88 -2.28 19.17
CA ASN A 133 8.79 -1.56 20.05
C ASN A 133 10.24 -1.65 19.57
N SER A 134 10.90 -0.50 19.38
CA SER A 134 12.28 -0.45 18.90
C SER A 134 13.33 -0.70 20.00
N GLY A 135 12.96 -0.50 21.27
CA GLY A 135 13.88 -0.48 22.41
C GLY A 135 14.74 0.78 22.50
N TYR A 136 14.48 1.80 21.67
CA TYR A 136 15.20 3.08 21.65
C TYR A 136 14.27 4.22 22.02
N ASP A 137 14.84 5.39 22.32
CA ASP A 137 14.13 6.67 22.40
C ASP A 137 14.15 7.29 20.99
N LEU A 138 13.04 7.16 20.26
CA LEU A 138 12.90 7.65 18.89
C LEU A 138 12.16 8.98 18.82
N ASP A 139 11.32 9.28 19.81
CA ASP A 139 10.57 10.54 19.92
C ASP A 139 11.30 11.65 20.69
N GLY A 140 12.45 11.34 21.29
CA GLY A 140 13.33 12.30 21.96
C GLY A 140 12.88 12.69 23.37
N ASN A 141 11.96 11.96 23.99
CA ASN A 141 11.40 12.31 25.31
C ASN A 141 12.30 11.91 26.50
N GLY A 142 13.43 11.24 26.25
CA GLY A 142 14.38 10.79 27.26
C GLY A 142 14.09 9.41 27.86
N LYS A 143 13.03 8.72 27.42
CA LYS A 143 12.67 7.35 27.84
C LYS A 143 12.73 6.44 26.62
N GLN A 144 13.21 5.22 26.81
CA GLN A 144 13.38 4.26 25.72
C GLN A 144 12.20 3.29 25.65
N GLY A 145 11.76 2.98 24.44
CA GLY A 145 10.80 1.92 24.17
C GLY A 145 9.38 2.18 24.69
N GLN A 146 8.97 3.44 24.79
CA GLN A 146 7.58 3.81 25.09
C GLN A 146 6.74 3.90 23.81
N LEU A 147 5.88 2.91 23.60
CA LEU A 147 4.85 3.01 22.58
C LEU A 147 3.84 4.12 22.93
N PRO A 148 3.24 4.80 21.94
CA PRO A 148 3.39 4.55 20.50
C PRO A 148 4.60 5.25 19.85
N GLY A 149 5.25 6.20 20.52
CA GLY A 149 6.31 7.06 19.96
C GLY A 149 7.62 6.33 19.60
N ASP A 150 7.97 5.30 20.38
CA ASP A 150 9.23 4.56 20.24
C ASP A 150 9.11 3.25 19.44
N GLY A 151 8.00 3.05 18.73
CA GLY A 151 7.89 1.97 17.77
C GLY A 151 8.77 2.19 16.54
N PHE A 152 9.22 1.13 15.87
CA PHE A 152 9.86 1.27 14.55
C PHE A 152 8.96 2.01 13.56
N GLY A 153 7.63 1.91 13.72
CA GLY A 153 6.65 2.90 13.27
C GLY A 153 5.68 3.22 14.41
N TYR A 154 5.08 4.41 14.37
CA TYR A 154 4.10 4.83 15.38
C TYR A 154 2.92 3.85 15.46
N GLY A 155 2.60 3.35 16.65
CA GLY A 155 1.45 2.47 16.87
C GLY A 155 1.34 1.95 18.29
N HIS A 156 0.13 1.67 18.74
CA HIS A 156 -0.15 1.28 20.13
C HIS A 156 0.16 -0.19 20.43
N PHE A 157 0.13 -1.03 19.40
CA PHE A 157 0.45 -2.45 19.47
C PHE A 157 1.02 -2.92 18.13
N SER A 158 1.73 -4.04 18.16
CA SER A 158 2.35 -4.63 16.97
C SER A 158 1.29 -5.03 15.94
N GLY A 159 1.33 -4.42 14.74
CA GLY A 159 0.32 -4.67 13.71
C GLY A 159 -0.75 -3.58 13.56
N HIS A 160 -0.74 -2.57 14.43
CA HIS A 160 -1.59 -1.38 14.31
C HIS A 160 -1.35 -0.66 12.97
N PHE A 161 -2.37 -0.08 12.34
CA PHE A 161 -2.28 0.54 11.00
C PHE A 161 -1.72 -0.39 9.91
N GLY A 162 -2.00 -1.69 10.03
CA GLY A 162 -1.50 -2.73 9.12
C GLY A 162 -1.98 -2.57 7.67
N MET A 163 -1.59 -3.54 6.84
CA MET A 163 -1.94 -3.57 5.43
C MET A 163 -2.36 -4.98 5.01
N ALA A 164 -3.16 -5.09 3.95
CA ALA A 164 -3.51 -6.38 3.35
C ALA A 164 -3.76 -6.25 1.84
N ILE A 165 -3.37 -7.25 1.06
CA ILE A 165 -3.72 -7.37 -0.35
C ILE A 165 -4.81 -8.42 -0.49
N LEU A 166 -5.86 -8.10 -1.22
CA LEU A 166 -6.89 -9.04 -1.67
C LEU A 166 -6.80 -9.22 -3.18
N SER A 167 -6.93 -10.45 -3.67
CA SER A 167 -6.77 -10.77 -5.09
C SER A 167 -7.73 -11.86 -5.55
N LYS A 168 -8.31 -11.66 -6.73
CA LYS A 168 -9.04 -12.70 -7.47
C LYS A 168 -8.10 -13.72 -8.14
N TYR A 169 -6.82 -13.36 -8.25
CA TYR A 169 -5.78 -14.13 -8.92
C TYR A 169 -4.75 -14.71 -7.93
N PRO A 170 -4.14 -15.88 -8.23
CA PRO A 170 -3.16 -16.51 -7.34
C PRO A 170 -1.97 -15.60 -7.01
N ILE A 171 -1.62 -15.53 -5.73
CA ILE A 171 -0.41 -14.88 -5.23
C ILE A 171 0.73 -15.91 -5.22
N GLN A 172 1.89 -15.53 -5.76
CA GLN A 172 3.08 -16.39 -5.78
C GLN A 172 3.85 -16.27 -4.46
N GLU A 173 3.30 -16.78 -3.36
CA GLU A 173 3.79 -16.54 -1.99
C GLU A 173 5.28 -16.81 -1.79
N SER A 174 5.82 -17.89 -2.37
CA SER A 174 7.24 -18.23 -2.27
C SER A 174 8.19 -17.18 -2.88
N LYS A 175 7.67 -16.33 -3.77
CA LYS A 175 8.41 -15.27 -4.47
C LYS A 175 8.17 -13.88 -3.87
N ILE A 176 7.36 -13.75 -2.82
CA ILE A 176 7.16 -12.47 -2.14
C ILE A 176 8.49 -12.02 -1.53
N ARG A 177 8.79 -10.73 -1.75
CA ARG A 177 9.86 -10.01 -1.06
C ARG A 177 9.22 -8.97 -0.15
N SER A 178 9.66 -8.94 1.10
CA SER A 178 9.32 -7.90 2.06
C SER A 178 10.59 -7.16 2.47
N PHE A 179 10.45 -5.88 2.78
CA PHE A 179 11.56 -5.02 3.21
C PHE A 179 11.24 -4.37 4.55
N GLN A 180 10.65 -5.14 5.46
CA GLN A 180 10.28 -4.67 6.79
C GLN A 180 11.54 -4.29 7.59
N TYR A 181 12.61 -5.07 7.48
CA TYR A 181 13.83 -4.93 8.26
C TYR A 181 14.94 -4.14 7.56
N PHE A 182 14.67 -3.63 6.35
CA PHE A 182 15.62 -2.78 5.63
C PHE A 182 15.91 -1.52 6.45
N LYS A 183 17.19 -1.25 6.72
CA LYS A 183 17.61 -0.16 7.61
C LYS A 183 17.69 1.16 6.85
N TRP A 184 17.21 2.23 7.49
CA TRP A 184 17.19 3.56 6.87
C TRP A 184 18.61 4.05 6.53
N GLN A 185 19.56 3.85 7.44
CA GLN A 185 20.96 4.24 7.23
C GLN A 185 21.66 3.54 6.04
N ASP A 186 21.17 2.37 5.62
CA ASP A 186 21.79 1.59 4.56
C ASP A 186 21.39 2.12 3.16
N MET A 187 20.47 3.09 3.12
CA MET A 187 20.14 3.84 1.93
C MET A 187 21.21 4.91 1.63
N PRO A 188 21.82 4.93 0.44
CA PRO A 188 22.81 5.94 0.09
C PRO A 188 22.23 7.36 0.19
N GLY A 189 22.88 8.20 0.98
CA GLY A 189 22.41 9.57 1.23
C GLY A 189 21.07 9.65 1.95
N ALA A 190 20.76 8.67 2.82
CA ALA A 190 19.58 8.71 3.69
C ALA A 190 19.48 10.06 4.43
N LEU A 191 18.26 10.60 4.50
CA LEU A 191 17.98 11.87 5.15
C LEU A 191 17.97 11.73 6.68
N LYS A 192 19.17 11.70 7.30
CA LYS A 192 19.32 11.59 8.76
C LYS A 192 18.73 12.83 9.48
N PRO A 193 17.74 12.66 10.38
CA PRO A 193 17.19 13.78 11.14
C PRO A 193 18.20 14.39 12.12
N ILE A 194 18.12 15.72 12.30
CA ILE A 194 18.99 16.50 13.18
C ILE A 194 18.12 17.33 14.13
N ASN A 195 18.61 17.58 15.34
CA ASN A 195 17.96 18.48 16.28
C ASN A 195 18.18 19.95 15.80
N PRO A 196 17.11 20.72 15.57
CA PRO A 196 17.20 22.07 15.01
C PRO A 196 17.80 23.10 15.99
N GLU A 197 17.79 22.84 17.30
CA GLU A 197 18.28 23.79 18.31
C GLU A 197 19.80 23.80 18.44
N ASN A 198 20.43 22.63 18.25
CA ASN A 198 21.87 22.45 18.51
C ASN A 198 22.63 21.77 17.36
N ASN A 199 21.96 21.44 16.24
CA ASN A 199 22.50 20.75 15.07
C ASN A 199 23.11 19.35 15.34
N SER A 200 22.81 18.72 16.49
CA SER A 200 23.24 17.35 16.75
C SER A 200 22.37 16.35 15.98
N ALA A 201 22.83 15.11 15.85
CA ALA A 201 21.95 14.03 15.39
C ALA A 201 20.73 13.91 16.31
N TRP A 202 19.54 13.69 15.73
CA TRP A 202 18.33 13.44 16.52
C TRP A 202 18.40 12.08 17.22
N PHE A 203 18.69 11.03 16.44
CA PHE A 203 18.85 9.69 16.96
C PHE A 203 20.24 9.51 17.55
N SER A 204 20.33 8.75 18.66
CA SER A 204 21.60 8.15 19.07
C SER A 204 22.16 7.28 17.94
N ASP A 205 23.48 7.10 17.90
CA ASP A 205 24.12 6.28 16.86
C ASP A 205 23.59 4.84 16.84
N LYS A 206 23.31 4.27 18.01
CA LYS A 206 22.73 2.92 18.11
C LYS A 206 21.30 2.87 17.56
N ALA A 207 20.48 3.88 17.84
CA ALA A 207 19.13 3.97 17.28
C ALA A 207 19.18 4.13 15.76
N TRP A 208 20.01 5.04 15.23
CA TRP A 208 20.18 5.25 13.80
C TRP A 208 20.64 3.97 13.07
N GLN A 209 21.58 3.23 13.64
CA GLN A 209 22.10 1.97 13.08
C GLN A 209 21.07 0.83 13.03
N ASN A 210 19.96 0.96 13.76
CA ASN A 210 18.92 -0.07 13.83
C ASN A 210 17.56 0.43 13.32
N MET A 211 17.42 1.72 13.01
CA MET A 211 16.18 2.29 12.53
C MET A 211 15.83 1.68 11.17
N ARG A 212 14.61 1.14 11.08
CA ARG A 212 14.07 0.56 9.84
C ARG A 212 13.51 1.68 8.97
N LEU A 213 13.71 1.60 7.65
CA LEU A 213 13.19 2.60 6.72
C LEU A 213 11.66 2.61 6.75
N SER A 214 11.05 1.46 6.47
CA SER A 214 9.60 1.31 6.41
C SER A 214 8.94 1.57 7.76
N SER A 215 7.98 2.49 7.82
CA SER A 215 7.13 2.74 8.99
C SER A 215 6.08 1.65 9.17
N LYS A 216 5.45 1.21 8.07
CA LYS A 216 4.65 -0.02 8.02
C LYS A 216 5.45 -1.12 7.35
N SER A 217 5.45 -1.22 6.02
CA SER A 217 6.28 -2.16 5.27
C SER A 217 6.35 -1.76 3.79
N HIS A 218 7.30 -2.35 3.06
CA HIS A 218 7.33 -2.40 1.60
C HIS A 218 7.23 -3.86 1.18
N TRP A 219 6.34 -4.17 0.24
CA TRP A 219 6.13 -5.51 -0.29
C TRP A 219 6.20 -5.52 -1.81
N ASP A 220 6.95 -6.48 -2.36
CA ASP A 220 6.87 -6.88 -3.76
C ASP A 220 6.16 -8.23 -3.82
N VAL A 221 4.91 -8.22 -4.27
CA VAL A 221 3.99 -9.37 -4.28
C VAL A 221 3.66 -9.76 -5.72
N PRO A 222 4.25 -10.83 -6.27
CA PRO A 222 3.96 -11.28 -7.62
C PRO A 222 2.60 -11.99 -7.66
N ILE A 223 1.71 -11.54 -8.53
CA ILE A 223 0.36 -12.09 -8.75
C ILE A 223 0.26 -12.64 -10.18
N LYS A 224 -0.26 -13.86 -10.32
CA LYS A 224 -0.41 -14.54 -11.61
C LYS A 224 -1.76 -14.18 -12.24
N VAL A 225 -1.77 -13.17 -13.12
CA VAL A 225 -2.95 -12.74 -13.88
C VAL A 225 -2.93 -13.45 -15.23
N ASN A 226 -3.76 -14.48 -15.40
CA ASN A 226 -3.68 -15.40 -16.54
C ASN A 226 -2.24 -15.92 -16.73
N ASP A 227 -1.65 -15.72 -17.91
CA ASP A 227 -0.29 -16.18 -18.23
C ASP A 227 0.81 -15.19 -17.84
N VAL A 228 0.48 -14.00 -17.36
CA VAL A 228 1.48 -12.97 -16.98
C VAL A 228 1.62 -12.84 -15.47
N THR A 229 2.82 -12.51 -15.01
CA THR A 229 3.05 -12.10 -13.63
C THR A 229 2.99 -10.58 -13.54
N LEU A 230 2.13 -10.08 -12.66
CA LEU A 230 2.01 -8.67 -12.29
C LEU A 230 2.57 -8.50 -10.88
N HIS A 231 3.62 -7.69 -10.73
CA HIS A 231 4.17 -7.35 -9.41
C HIS A 231 3.37 -6.23 -8.76
N ILE A 232 2.83 -6.49 -7.57
CA ILE A 232 2.21 -5.45 -6.74
C ILE A 232 3.27 -4.94 -5.77
N LEU A 233 3.67 -3.69 -5.96
CA LEU A 233 4.62 -2.98 -5.10
C LEU A 233 3.83 -2.16 -4.08
N ALA A 234 3.60 -2.72 -2.89
CA ALA A 234 2.69 -2.16 -1.90
C ALA A 234 3.45 -1.51 -0.74
N SER A 235 3.05 -0.29 -0.37
CA SER A 235 3.58 0.39 0.82
C SER A 235 2.55 1.31 1.47
N HIS A 236 2.80 1.63 2.73
CA HIS A 236 2.14 2.72 3.45
C HIS A 236 3.24 3.49 4.18
N PRO A 237 3.82 4.53 3.58
CA PRO A 237 4.80 5.40 4.24
C PRO A 237 4.22 6.12 5.45
N THR A 238 5.09 6.71 6.26
CA THR A 238 4.69 7.53 7.39
C THR A 238 4.00 8.80 6.89
N PRO A 239 2.92 9.30 7.52
CA PRO A 239 2.46 10.66 7.29
C PRO A 239 3.62 11.64 7.55
N PRO A 240 3.90 12.63 6.67
CA PRO A 240 5.05 13.54 6.77
C PRO A 240 4.81 14.69 7.78
N VAL A 241 4.01 14.43 8.80
CA VAL A 241 3.54 15.41 9.79
C VAL A 241 3.50 14.74 11.17
N PHE A 242 3.05 15.47 12.21
CA PHE A 242 2.94 15.00 13.60
C PHE A 242 4.27 14.88 14.37
N ASP A 243 5.28 15.62 13.93
CA ASP A 243 6.58 15.77 14.58
C ASP A 243 7.01 17.25 14.62
N GLY A 244 8.21 17.52 15.15
CA GLY A 244 8.71 18.88 15.35
C GLY A 244 9.57 19.38 14.17
N PRO A 245 10.24 20.53 14.33
CA PRO A 245 11.05 21.14 13.27
C PRO A 245 12.26 20.29 12.84
N GLU A 246 12.57 19.18 13.52
CA GLU A 246 13.53 18.19 13.07
C GLU A 246 13.11 17.46 11.78
N ASP A 247 11.80 17.47 11.45
CA ASP A 247 11.18 16.87 10.27
C ASP A 247 11.60 15.40 10.04
N ARG A 248 11.42 14.56 11.07
CA ARG A 248 11.71 13.11 11.00
C ARG A 248 10.78 12.42 10.02
N ASN A 249 9.51 12.74 10.09
CA ASN A 249 8.45 12.12 9.34
C ASN A 249 8.48 12.56 7.87
N GLY A 250 8.70 13.84 7.56
CA GLY A 250 8.87 14.26 6.16
C GLY A 250 10.12 13.67 5.52
N LYS A 251 11.25 13.63 6.23
CA LYS A 251 12.49 12.95 5.77
C LYS A 251 12.30 11.45 5.56
N ARG A 252 11.61 10.79 6.49
CA ARG A 252 11.35 9.35 6.39
C ARG A 252 10.38 9.04 5.26
N ASN A 253 9.26 9.76 5.15
CA ASN A 253 8.29 9.62 4.07
C ASN A 253 8.97 9.77 2.70
N HIS A 254 9.82 10.80 2.56
CA HIS A 254 10.62 11.01 1.35
C HIS A 254 11.44 9.77 0.98
N ASP A 255 12.20 9.21 1.93
CA ASP A 255 13.07 8.07 1.66
C ASP A 255 12.30 6.75 1.49
N GLU A 256 11.15 6.59 2.16
CA GLU A 256 10.21 5.50 1.90
C GLU A 256 9.67 5.56 0.46
N ILE A 257 9.31 6.73 -0.05
CA ILE A 257 8.86 6.88 -1.45
C ILE A 257 10.03 6.69 -2.43
N ARG A 258 11.19 7.26 -2.11
CA ARG A 258 12.41 7.10 -2.93
C ARG A 258 12.84 5.64 -3.01
N PHE A 259 12.57 4.82 -2.00
CA PHE A 259 12.81 3.38 -2.06
C PHE A 259 12.22 2.76 -3.33
N TRP A 260 10.96 3.05 -3.66
CA TRP A 260 10.34 2.51 -4.87
C TRP A 260 10.98 3.04 -6.14
N HIS A 261 11.33 4.32 -6.17
CA HIS A 261 12.07 4.90 -7.29
C HIS A 261 13.36 4.13 -7.54
N ASP A 262 14.15 3.89 -6.50
CA ASP A 262 15.44 3.20 -6.61
C ASP A 262 15.25 1.70 -6.90
N TYR A 263 14.22 1.05 -6.36
CA TYR A 263 13.86 -0.36 -6.58
C TYR A 263 13.50 -0.70 -8.03
N ILE A 264 12.81 0.22 -8.73
CA ILE A 264 12.43 0.03 -10.15
C ILE A 264 13.48 0.60 -11.13
N SER A 265 14.43 1.40 -10.62
CA SER A 265 15.48 2.03 -11.42
C SER A 265 16.59 1.06 -11.80
N ASP A 266 17.12 1.22 -13.01
CA ASP A 266 18.31 0.48 -13.43
C ASP A 266 19.51 0.89 -12.59
N LYS A 267 20.25 -0.10 -12.08
CA LYS A 267 21.53 0.08 -11.35
C LYS A 267 21.47 0.88 -10.04
N LYS A 268 20.29 1.25 -9.53
CA LYS A 268 20.15 1.95 -8.23
C LYS A 268 19.83 1.00 -7.07
N ALA A 269 19.15 -0.10 -7.33
CA ALA A 269 18.67 -1.02 -6.30
C ALA A 269 19.73 -1.95 -5.68
N SER A 270 21.02 -1.79 -5.99
CA SER A 270 22.07 -2.73 -5.53
C SER A 270 22.25 -2.76 -4.01
N TYR A 271 21.88 -1.68 -3.32
CA TYR A 271 21.94 -1.59 -1.85
C TYR A 271 20.69 -2.17 -1.17
N ILE A 272 19.61 -2.41 -1.92
CA ILE A 272 18.33 -2.87 -1.38
C ILE A 272 18.43 -4.38 -1.16
N TYR A 273 18.19 -4.82 0.08
CA TYR A 273 18.06 -6.23 0.45
C TYR A 273 16.68 -6.47 1.07
N ASP A 274 16.08 -7.61 0.73
CA ASP A 274 14.83 -8.05 1.36
C ASP A 274 15.09 -8.73 2.72
N ASP A 275 14.01 -9.05 3.42
CA ASP A 275 14.06 -9.69 4.74
C ASP A 275 14.66 -11.11 4.72
N LYS A 276 14.86 -11.70 3.53
CA LYS A 276 15.56 -12.98 3.33
C LYS A 276 17.04 -12.78 2.94
N GLY A 277 17.52 -11.54 2.89
CA GLY A 277 18.89 -11.18 2.53
C GLY A 277 19.18 -11.18 1.02
N SER A 278 18.15 -11.24 0.16
CA SER A 278 18.35 -11.17 -1.29
C SER A 278 18.44 -9.71 -1.75
N PHE A 279 19.53 -9.38 -2.44
CA PHE A 279 19.82 -8.03 -2.92
C PHE A 279 19.25 -7.75 -4.31
N GLY A 280 18.99 -6.48 -4.60
CA GLY A 280 18.61 -5.98 -5.93
C GLY A 280 17.16 -5.57 -6.05
N GLY A 281 16.83 -4.97 -7.20
CA GLY A 281 15.52 -4.42 -7.54
C GLY A 281 14.70 -5.30 -8.47
N LEU A 282 13.70 -4.71 -9.12
CA LEU A 282 12.96 -5.39 -10.18
C LEU A 282 13.84 -5.60 -11.42
N ASN A 283 13.65 -6.75 -12.06
CA ASN A 283 14.23 -7.01 -13.37
C ASN A 283 13.66 -6.05 -14.42
N ASN A 284 14.45 -5.78 -15.46
CA ASN A 284 13.95 -5.07 -16.64
C ASN A 284 12.75 -5.79 -17.27
N ASN A 285 11.90 -5.01 -17.94
CA ASN A 285 10.71 -5.54 -18.63
C ASN A 285 9.78 -6.34 -17.70
N THR A 286 9.62 -5.85 -16.47
CA THR A 286 8.69 -6.42 -15.48
C THR A 286 7.43 -5.56 -15.42
N ARG A 287 6.26 -6.23 -15.45
CA ARG A 287 4.96 -5.58 -15.24
C ARG A 287 4.77 -5.36 -13.75
N PHE A 288 4.59 -4.11 -13.33
CA PHE A 288 4.33 -3.79 -11.92
C PHE A 288 3.25 -2.71 -11.77
N VAL A 289 2.64 -2.66 -10.59
CA VAL A 289 1.82 -1.53 -10.13
C VAL A 289 2.25 -1.18 -8.72
N ILE A 290 2.64 0.08 -8.50
CA ILE A 290 2.84 0.60 -7.14
C ILE A 290 1.48 1.00 -6.57
N LEU A 291 1.17 0.50 -5.39
CA LEU A 291 -0.08 0.75 -4.67
C LEU A 291 0.20 1.28 -3.27
N GLY A 292 -0.58 2.27 -2.84
CA GLY A 292 -0.60 2.70 -1.45
C GLY A 292 -1.18 4.08 -1.24
N ASP A 293 -1.58 4.32 0.01
CA ASP A 293 -1.49 5.65 0.60
C ASP A 293 0.00 5.99 0.79
N LEU A 294 0.53 6.86 -0.07
CA LEU A 294 1.92 7.31 -0.02
C LEU A 294 2.11 8.54 0.88
N ASN A 295 1.02 9.09 1.42
CA ASN A 295 1.04 10.25 2.32
C ASN A 295 1.75 11.51 1.76
N ALA A 296 1.94 11.60 0.44
CA ALA A 296 2.64 12.72 -0.19
C ALA A 296 1.96 13.13 -1.51
N SER A 297 1.92 14.44 -1.76
CA SER A 297 1.59 15.03 -3.06
C SER A 297 2.77 15.85 -3.54
N ASN A 298 2.90 16.00 -4.87
CA ASN A 298 3.92 16.85 -5.47
C ASN A 298 3.47 18.32 -5.59
N VAL A 299 2.23 18.64 -5.23
CA VAL A 299 1.62 19.97 -5.40
C VAL A 299 0.87 20.48 -4.17
N ASP A 300 0.46 19.61 -3.24
CA ASP A 300 -0.28 19.96 -2.02
C ASP A 300 0.37 19.32 -0.79
N GLY A 301 0.08 19.85 0.41
CA GLY A 301 0.55 19.30 1.69
C GLY A 301 2.00 19.63 2.03
N ASP A 302 2.49 19.03 3.12
CA ASP A 302 3.76 19.40 3.77
C ASP A 302 4.92 18.44 3.48
N ALA A 303 4.71 17.43 2.62
CA ALA A 303 5.74 16.44 2.30
C ALA A 303 6.97 17.08 1.63
N LEU A 304 8.16 16.51 1.89
CA LEU A 304 9.34 16.80 1.07
C LEU A 304 9.11 16.27 -0.36
N THR A 305 8.69 17.16 -1.25
CA THR A 305 8.13 16.81 -2.56
C THR A 305 9.08 16.08 -3.51
N GLY A 306 10.39 16.15 -3.28
CA GLY A 306 11.42 15.52 -4.14
C GLY A 306 11.21 14.02 -4.35
N GLY A 307 10.84 13.28 -3.29
CA GLY A 307 10.64 11.83 -3.35
C GLY A 307 9.48 11.46 -4.27
N ILE A 308 8.29 12.00 -4.00
CA ILE A 308 7.08 11.75 -4.79
C ILE A 308 7.20 12.32 -6.21
N ASN A 309 7.78 13.52 -6.37
CA ASN A 309 7.96 14.11 -7.69
C ASN A 309 8.89 13.25 -8.58
N ASN A 310 9.98 12.72 -8.04
CA ASN A 310 10.88 11.84 -8.79
C ASN A 310 10.20 10.50 -9.14
N LEU A 311 9.39 9.94 -8.23
CA LEU A 311 8.65 8.71 -8.51
C LEU A 311 7.61 8.92 -9.62
N LEU A 312 6.79 9.97 -9.53
CA LEU A 312 5.75 10.25 -10.53
C LEU A 312 6.31 10.55 -11.93
N ASN A 313 7.51 11.14 -12.00
CA ASN A 313 8.21 11.42 -13.26
C ASN A 313 9.15 10.28 -13.70
N HIS A 314 9.18 9.15 -12.99
CA HIS A 314 10.08 8.05 -13.33
C HIS A 314 9.76 7.49 -14.73
N PRO A 315 10.77 7.25 -15.60
CA PRO A 315 10.53 6.89 -17.00
C PRO A 315 9.75 5.58 -17.18
N LYS A 316 9.82 4.66 -16.22
CA LYS A 316 9.08 3.38 -16.24
C LYS A 316 7.63 3.47 -15.72
N ILE A 317 7.18 4.60 -15.17
CA ILE A 317 5.84 4.75 -14.57
C ILE A 317 4.88 5.47 -15.54
N GLN A 318 3.61 5.08 -15.50
CA GLN A 318 2.49 5.82 -16.09
C GLN A 318 1.65 6.43 -14.96
N ASP A 319 1.63 7.75 -14.83
CA ASP A 319 0.72 8.42 -13.91
C ASP A 319 -0.60 8.79 -14.61
N ALA A 320 -1.67 8.04 -14.31
CA ALA A 320 -2.99 8.25 -14.90
C ALA A 320 -3.76 9.45 -14.33
N LYS A 321 -3.30 10.03 -13.20
CA LYS A 321 -3.96 11.12 -12.46
C LYS A 321 -5.48 10.93 -12.33
N PRO A 322 -5.95 9.86 -11.64
CA PRO A 322 -7.37 9.58 -11.50
C PRO A 322 -8.12 10.79 -10.91
N ILE A 323 -9.31 11.06 -11.41
CA ILE A 323 -10.13 12.20 -10.98
C ILE A 323 -11.51 11.79 -10.45
N SER A 324 -12.16 12.69 -9.72
CA SER A 324 -13.55 12.57 -9.29
C SER A 324 -14.27 13.91 -9.23
N GLN A 325 -15.59 13.88 -9.44
CA GLN A 325 -16.44 15.04 -9.26
C GLN A 325 -16.53 15.46 -7.78
N GLY A 326 -16.60 14.49 -6.86
CA GLY A 326 -16.65 14.75 -5.42
C GLY A 326 -15.40 15.45 -4.92
N GLY A 327 -14.20 15.05 -5.37
CA GLY A 327 -12.94 15.74 -5.05
C GLY A 327 -12.95 17.20 -5.51
N GLN A 328 -13.38 17.45 -6.75
CA GLN A 328 -13.51 18.82 -7.30
C GLN A 328 -14.48 19.70 -6.48
N GLN A 329 -15.62 19.13 -6.07
CA GLN A 329 -16.62 19.85 -5.27
C GLN A 329 -16.17 20.09 -3.82
N HIS A 330 -15.40 19.16 -3.26
CA HIS A 330 -14.89 19.25 -1.89
C HIS A 330 -13.84 20.37 -1.73
N SER A 331 -13.12 20.74 -2.79
CA SER A 331 -12.05 21.73 -2.74
C SER A 331 -12.13 22.70 -3.92
N PRO A 332 -13.23 23.46 -4.07
CA PRO A 332 -13.51 24.24 -5.28
C PRO A 332 -12.47 25.33 -5.59
N ASP A 333 -11.69 25.72 -4.58
CA ASP A 333 -10.63 26.72 -4.62
C ASP A 333 -9.22 26.13 -4.90
N ASN A 334 -9.08 24.81 -5.02
CA ASN A 334 -7.81 24.17 -5.38
C ASN A 334 -7.83 23.68 -6.84
N PRO A 335 -6.87 24.08 -7.71
CA PRO A 335 -6.82 23.64 -9.11
C PRO A 335 -6.59 22.13 -9.28
N ASN A 336 -6.06 21.44 -8.27
CA ASN A 336 -5.80 20.00 -8.27
C ASN A 336 -6.95 19.18 -7.65
N ALA A 337 -8.05 19.82 -7.24
CA ALA A 337 -9.11 19.23 -6.44
C ALA A 337 -9.70 17.94 -7.00
N ALA A 338 -9.87 17.87 -8.32
CA ALA A 338 -10.38 16.66 -8.98
C ALA A 338 -9.54 15.41 -8.67
N GLN A 339 -8.23 15.57 -8.44
CA GLN A 339 -7.27 14.50 -8.15
C GLN A 339 -7.14 14.18 -6.66
N HIS A 340 -7.82 14.91 -5.78
CA HIS A 340 -7.75 14.64 -4.35
C HIS A 340 -8.29 13.25 -4.02
N THR A 341 -7.62 12.57 -3.11
CA THR A 341 -7.97 11.22 -2.65
C THR A 341 -8.22 11.18 -1.15
N ALA A 342 -7.92 12.27 -0.42
CA ALA A 342 -8.13 12.37 1.01
C ALA A 342 -8.88 13.66 1.40
N VAL A 343 -9.64 13.61 2.50
CA VAL A 343 -10.46 14.74 2.98
C VAL A 343 -9.66 15.97 3.36
N TRP A 344 -8.37 15.84 3.65
CA TRP A 344 -7.47 16.98 3.88
C TRP A 344 -6.94 17.61 2.60
N ARG A 345 -7.63 17.40 1.47
CA ARG A 345 -7.45 18.15 0.22
C ARG A 345 -6.09 17.90 -0.44
N MET A 346 -5.74 16.62 -0.55
CA MET A 346 -4.50 16.15 -1.17
C MET A 346 -4.71 14.87 -1.97
N ARG A 347 -3.89 14.66 -3.00
CA ARG A 347 -3.68 13.35 -3.62
C ARG A 347 -2.64 12.57 -2.81
N ALA A 348 -3.11 11.73 -1.90
CA ALA A 348 -2.26 10.90 -1.02
C ALA A 348 -2.14 9.45 -1.53
N ASP A 349 -3.14 8.98 -2.28
CA ASP A 349 -3.29 7.57 -2.68
C ASP A 349 -2.94 7.37 -4.15
N TYR A 350 -2.18 6.32 -4.43
CA TYR A 350 -1.58 6.10 -5.74
C TYR A 350 -1.76 4.67 -6.25
N VAL A 351 -2.02 4.59 -7.56
CA VAL A 351 -1.98 3.38 -8.36
C VAL A 351 -1.15 3.70 -9.60
N LEU A 352 0.12 3.28 -9.59
CA LEU A 352 1.13 3.68 -10.59
C LEU A 352 1.63 2.46 -11.36
N PRO A 353 1.04 2.14 -12.52
CA PRO A 353 1.45 1.01 -13.33
C PRO A 353 2.74 1.29 -14.10
N SER A 354 3.48 0.23 -14.40
CA SER A 354 4.63 0.27 -15.29
C SER A 354 4.22 0.59 -16.73
N LYS A 355 5.04 1.32 -17.49
CA LYS A 355 4.90 1.47 -18.95
C LYS A 355 5.02 0.15 -19.70
N PHE A 356 5.89 -0.73 -19.20
CA PHE A 356 6.12 -2.01 -19.83
C PHE A 356 4.91 -2.94 -19.64
N GLY A 357 4.38 -3.45 -20.74
CA GLY A 357 3.41 -4.55 -20.75
C GLY A 357 2.03 -4.23 -20.15
N LEU A 358 1.72 -2.96 -19.87
CA LEU A 358 0.42 -2.51 -19.33
C LEU A 358 -0.06 -1.25 -20.05
N THR A 359 -1.34 -1.23 -20.40
CA THR A 359 -2.03 -0.03 -20.90
C THR A 359 -3.13 0.35 -19.93
N VAL A 360 -3.17 1.63 -19.53
CA VAL A 360 -4.28 2.17 -18.73
C VAL A 360 -5.47 2.41 -19.64
N THR A 361 -6.59 1.72 -19.40
CA THR A 361 -7.81 1.85 -20.20
C THR A 361 -8.86 2.73 -19.52
N ASN A 362 -8.82 2.82 -18.19
CA ASN A 362 -9.72 3.65 -17.40
C ASN A 362 -9.14 3.91 -16.01
N SER A 363 -9.62 4.94 -15.32
CA SER A 363 -9.22 5.22 -13.94
C SER A 363 -10.27 6.06 -13.21
N GLY A 364 -10.23 6.05 -11.88
CA GLY A 364 -11.07 6.94 -11.10
C GLY A 364 -10.76 6.93 -9.60
N VAL A 365 -11.40 7.88 -8.91
CA VAL A 365 -11.47 7.93 -7.45
C VAL A 365 -12.94 7.73 -7.06
N PHE A 366 -13.23 6.83 -6.13
CA PHE A 366 -14.57 6.69 -5.57
C PHE A 366 -14.87 7.87 -4.63
N TRP A 367 -15.21 9.00 -5.22
CA TRP A 367 -15.67 10.20 -4.52
C TRP A 367 -16.90 10.74 -5.24
N PRO A 368 -18.09 10.18 -4.94
CA PRO A 368 -19.34 10.66 -5.51
C PRO A 368 -19.59 12.13 -5.19
N ALA A 369 -20.33 12.82 -6.07
CA ALA A 369 -20.81 14.18 -5.84
C ALA A 369 -21.75 14.25 -4.62
N VAL A 370 -21.87 15.42 -3.99
CA VAL A 370 -22.74 15.61 -2.81
C VAL A 370 -24.22 15.30 -3.07
N THR A 371 -24.64 15.34 -4.33
CA THR A 371 -26.01 15.05 -4.78
C THR A 371 -26.24 13.58 -5.12
N ASP A 372 -25.19 12.76 -5.17
CA ASP A 372 -25.27 11.34 -5.48
C ASP A 372 -25.69 10.54 -4.22
N GLU A 373 -26.56 9.54 -4.37
CA GLU A 373 -27.01 8.70 -3.25
C GLU A 373 -25.87 8.02 -2.49
N ASN A 374 -24.74 7.77 -3.17
CA ASN A 374 -23.56 7.14 -2.63
C ASN A 374 -22.70 8.09 -1.80
N TYR A 375 -22.99 9.41 -1.80
CA TYR A 375 -22.28 10.37 -0.95
C TYR A 375 -22.33 9.98 0.54
N ARG A 376 -23.42 9.34 0.96
CA ARG A 376 -23.56 8.81 2.33
C ARG A 376 -22.41 7.88 2.74
N LEU A 377 -21.78 7.20 1.79
CA LEU A 377 -20.68 6.27 2.04
C LEU A 377 -19.40 7.01 2.42
N ILE A 378 -19.23 8.25 1.97
CA ILE A 378 -17.99 9.03 2.14
C ILE A 378 -18.19 10.34 2.92
N LYS A 379 -19.34 10.48 3.59
CA LYS A 379 -19.76 11.69 4.29
C LYS A 379 -18.71 12.17 5.31
N ASP A 380 -18.11 11.25 6.05
CA ASP A 380 -17.07 11.49 7.04
C ASP A 380 -16.28 10.19 7.31
N ARG A 381 -15.22 10.27 8.13
CA ARG A 381 -14.38 9.11 8.49
C ARG A 381 -15.18 7.97 9.15
N LYS A 382 -16.23 8.29 9.92
CA LYS A 382 -17.10 7.30 10.56
C LYS A 382 -18.04 6.62 9.57
N ALA A 383 -18.31 7.23 8.41
CA ALA A 383 -19.10 6.61 7.35
C ALA A 383 -18.31 5.51 6.61
N SER A 384 -17.05 5.76 6.27
CA SER A 384 -16.14 4.74 5.70
C SER A 384 -14.68 5.05 6.03
N SER A 385 -14.13 6.11 5.47
CA SER A 385 -12.73 6.51 5.63
C SER A 385 -12.55 8.00 5.35
N ASP A 386 -11.49 8.57 5.88
CA ASP A 386 -10.94 9.88 5.51
C ASP A 386 -10.17 9.87 4.17
N HIS A 387 -9.90 8.69 3.61
CA HIS A 387 -9.41 8.48 2.25
C HIS A 387 -10.51 8.01 1.29
N ARG A 388 -10.17 7.95 0.01
CA ARG A 388 -11.04 7.47 -1.08
C ARG A 388 -10.32 6.36 -1.85
N LEU A 389 -11.09 5.34 -2.23
CA LEU A 389 -10.59 4.26 -3.07
C LEU A 389 -10.17 4.81 -4.44
N VAL A 390 -8.91 4.57 -4.81
CA VAL A 390 -8.35 4.92 -6.13
C VAL A 390 -8.16 3.64 -6.94
N TRP A 391 -8.54 3.65 -8.22
CA TRP A 391 -8.47 2.47 -9.07
C TRP A 391 -8.09 2.80 -10.51
N LEU A 392 -7.47 1.82 -11.17
CA LEU A 392 -7.19 1.82 -12.61
C LEU A 392 -7.68 0.50 -13.21
N GLU A 393 -8.21 0.57 -14.43
CA GLU A 393 -8.37 -0.59 -15.31
C GLU A 393 -7.15 -0.66 -16.24
N LEU A 394 -6.53 -1.84 -16.27
CA LEU A 394 -5.32 -2.11 -17.02
C LEU A 394 -5.56 -3.25 -18.00
N GLU A 395 -4.96 -3.15 -19.18
CA GLU A 395 -4.88 -4.23 -20.15
C GLU A 395 -3.43 -4.71 -20.25
N THR A 396 -3.22 -6.03 -20.11
CA THR A 396 -1.89 -6.62 -20.22
C THR A 396 -1.52 -6.82 -21.69
N ASN A 397 -0.44 -6.19 -22.13
CA ASN A 397 0.10 -6.39 -23.47
C ASN A 397 1.22 -7.43 -23.43
N ASN A 398 1.43 -8.14 -24.54
CA ASN A 398 2.53 -9.11 -24.68
C ASN A 398 3.90 -8.46 -24.62
#